data_AF-A0A521Z968-F1
#
_entry.id   AF-A0A521Z968-F1
#
_cell.length_a   1.000
_cell.length_b   1.000
_cell.length_c   1.000
_cell.angle_alpha   90.00
_cell.angle_beta   90.00
_cell.angle_gamma   90.00
#
_symmetry.space_group_name_H-M   'P 1'
#
loop_
_entity.id
_entity.type
_entity.pdbx_description
1 polymer ?
#
loop_
_entity_poly.entity_id
_entity_poly.type
_entity_poly.pdbx_seq_one_letter_code
_entity_poly.pdbx_strand_id
1 'polypeptide(L)'
;MNPFRILTMPLGPLRRAWTGDYQQSGELSQADCVIGFSFGYRGKGKRIEPGLSNEDLAAVAARHYDHLPKILQWEIADAYLKQVKKPTQPIIKITKHRRKGKYLDTQEVAMQAKEAMRQRGYKTAVLLANAYHLPRVQAVCTQLGISWVTTDDLRGAVEFDLRSSQKWTRSRDAWRGYEPLAMMFYRMRGWL
;
A
#
# COMPACT_ATOMS: atom_id res chain seq x y z
N MET A 1 -12.32 10.36 -26.35
CA MET A 1 -12.49 10.36 -24.88
C MET A 1 -13.80 11.06 -24.56
N ASN A 2 -14.73 10.41 -23.87
CA ASN A 2 -16.04 10.99 -23.55
C ASN A 2 -15.91 11.97 -22.36
N PRO A 3 -16.15 13.29 -22.54
CA PRO A 3 -15.95 14.30 -21.50
C PRO A 3 -16.90 14.15 -20.30
N PHE A 4 -17.96 13.34 -20.43
CA PHE A 4 -18.96 13.15 -19.38
C PHE A 4 -18.64 12.04 -18.35
N ARG A 5 -17.53 11.30 -18.52
CA ARG A 5 -17.06 10.35 -17.49
C ARG A 5 -16.43 11.02 -16.25
N ILE A 6 -16.43 12.34 -16.16
CA ILE A 6 -15.72 13.10 -15.11
C ILE A 6 -16.54 13.28 -13.83
N LEU A 7 -17.87 13.11 -13.83
CA LEU A 7 -18.71 13.72 -12.80
C LEU A 7 -19.13 12.88 -11.58
N THR A 8 -18.75 11.60 -11.47
CA THR A 8 -19.01 10.85 -10.23
C THR A 8 -17.80 10.02 -9.81
N MET A 9 -17.14 10.46 -8.74
CA MET A 9 -16.27 9.59 -7.97
C MET A 9 -17.16 8.48 -7.38
N PRO A 10 -16.83 7.19 -7.53
CA PRO A 10 -17.64 6.15 -6.90
C PRO A 10 -17.59 6.40 -5.39
N LEU A 11 -18.74 6.74 -4.80
CA LEU A 11 -18.84 7.09 -3.39
C LEU A 11 -18.39 5.94 -2.48
N GLY A 12 -18.45 4.69 -2.95
CA GLY A 12 -18.04 3.49 -2.23
C GLY A 12 -16.56 3.49 -1.80
N PRO A 13 -15.59 3.45 -2.74
CA PRO A 13 -14.17 3.51 -2.41
C PRO A 13 -13.77 4.70 -1.54
N LEU A 14 -14.34 5.89 -1.79
CA LEU A 14 -14.04 7.07 -0.99
C LEU A 14 -14.56 6.94 0.44
N ARG A 15 -15.80 6.48 0.62
CA ARG A 15 -16.39 6.22 1.93
C ARG A 15 -15.54 5.24 2.72
N ARG A 16 -15.11 4.14 2.09
CA ARG A 16 -14.21 3.15 2.72
C ARG A 16 -12.88 3.78 3.11
N ALA A 17 -12.31 4.63 2.27
CA ALA A 17 -11.06 5.32 2.56
C ALA A 17 -11.18 6.35 3.70
N TRP A 18 -12.39 6.79 4.03
CA TRP A 18 -12.68 7.69 5.16
C TRP A 18 -13.01 6.99 6.46
N THR A 19 -13.58 5.79 6.41
CA THR A 19 -13.90 5.01 7.61
C THR A 19 -12.79 4.05 7.99
N GLY A 20 -11.98 3.63 7.02
CA GLY A 20 -11.07 2.49 7.15
C GLY A 20 -11.81 1.16 7.04
N ASP A 21 -13.08 1.17 6.66
CA ASP A 21 -13.83 -0.07 6.46
C ASP A 21 -13.43 -0.70 5.13
N TYR A 22 -13.08 -1.97 5.20
CA TYR A 22 -12.92 -2.81 4.03
C TYR A 22 -13.47 -4.21 4.36
N GLN A 23 -13.55 -5.09 3.37
CA GLN A 23 -13.88 -6.49 3.57
C GLN A 23 -12.72 -7.32 3.07
N GLN A 24 -12.50 -8.46 3.72
CA GLN A 24 -11.71 -9.53 3.13
C GLN A 24 -12.30 -9.88 1.76
N SER A 25 -11.41 -10.13 0.81
CA SER A 25 -11.77 -10.45 -0.57
C SER A 25 -10.84 -11.53 -1.06
N GLY A 26 -11.41 -12.57 -1.68
CA GLY A 26 -10.70 -13.75 -2.16
C GLY A 26 -10.24 -14.69 -1.04
N GLU A 27 -9.57 -15.76 -1.44
CA GLU A 27 -9.07 -16.81 -0.55
C GLU A 27 -7.59 -16.59 -0.25
N LEU A 28 -7.24 -16.41 1.03
CA LEU A 28 -5.84 -16.18 1.42
C LEU A 28 -4.92 -17.35 1.07
N SER A 29 -5.44 -18.58 1.02
CA SER A 29 -4.71 -19.77 0.59
C SER A 29 -4.24 -19.72 -0.88
N GLN A 30 -4.81 -18.84 -1.70
CA GLN A 30 -4.43 -18.65 -3.10
C GLN A 30 -3.32 -17.61 -3.28
N ALA A 31 -2.86 -16.96 -2.21
CA ALA A 31 -1.84 -15.92 -2.33
C ALA A 31 -0.43 -16.51 -2.46
N ASP A 32 0.32 -16.00 -3.43
CA ASP A 32 1.71 -16.42 -3.71
C ASP A 32 2.74 -15.47 -3.12
N CYS A 33 2.33 -14.24 -2.79
CA CYS A 33 3.21 -13.20 -2.27
C CYS A 33 2.44 -12.12 -1.51
N VAL A 34 3.17 -11.22 -0.86
CA VAL A 34 2.64 -10.00 -0.23
C VAL A 34 3.13 -8.78 -0.98
N ILE A 35 2.26 -7.81 -1.26
CA ILE A 35 2.64 -6.47 -1.72
C ILE A 35 2.39 -5.46 -0.60
N GLY A 36 3.44 -4.77 -0.16
CA GLY A 36 3.39 -3.77 0.91
C GLY A 36 3.42 -2.35 0.40
N PHE A 37 2.40 -1.57 0.72
CA PHE A 37 2.27 -0.14 0.41
C PHE A 37 2.46 0.69 1.68
N SER A 38 3.50 1.51 1.71
CA SER A 38 3.84 2.26 2.92
C SER A 38 2.85 3.40 3.20
N PHE A 39 2.79 3.79 4.47
CA PHE A 39 1.86 4.81 4.96
C PHE A 39 2.57 5.80 5.88
N GLY A 40 3.06 6.89 5.28
CA GLY A 40 3.86 7.89 6.00
C GLY A 40 5.31 7.48 6.16
N TYR A 41 6.13 8.38 6.68
CA TYR A 41 7.52 8.14 7.08
C TYR A 41 7.96 9.23 8.05
N ARG A 42 9.07 9.02 8.77
CA ARG A 42 9.65 10.02 9.68
C ARG A 42 10.94 10.59 9.11
N GLY A 43 11.27 11.81 9.55
CA GLY A 43 12.54 12.47 9.24
C GLY A 43 12.59 13.24 7.91
N LYS A 44 13.78 13.75 7.55
CA LYS A 44 14.01 14.65 6.41
C LYS A 44 15.38 14.40 5.77
N GLY A 45 15.47 14.59 4.46
CA GLY A 45 16.74 14.54 3.72
C GLY A 45 17.37 13.16 3.75
N LYS A 46 18.58 13.05 4.32
CA LYS A 46 19.31 11.77 4.42
C LYS A 46 18.91 10.91 5.64
N ARG A 47 18.06 11.43 6.52
CA ARG A 47 17.62 10.77 7.75
C ARG A 47 16.13 10.44 7.65
N ILE A 48 15.74 9.69 6.63
CA ILE A 48 14.36 9.20 6.47
C ILE A 48 14.32 7.79 7.05
N GLU A 49 13.32 7.53 7.88
CA GLU A 49 13.13 6.23 8.55
C GLU A 49 11.66 5.79 8.47
N PRO A 50 11.38 4.49 8.64
CA PRO A 50 10.02 4.01 8.78
C PRO A 50 9.31 4.71 9.94
N GLY A 51 8.08 5.16 9.69
CA GLY A 51 7.16 5.61 10.75
C GLY A 51 6.37 4.46 11.37
N LEU A 52 5.64 4.75 12.45
CA LEU A 52 4.86 3.77 13.23
C LEU A 52 3.95 2.90 12.35
N SER A 53 3.19 3.51 11.43
CA SER A 53 2.29 2.76 10.54
C SER A 53 3.03 1.68 9.72
N ASN A 54 4.29 1.92 9.36
CA ASN A 54 5.07 0.93 8.59
C ASN A 54 5.68 -0.15 9.49
N GLU A 55 5.94 0.17 10.75
CA GLU A 55 6.35 -0.80 11.77
C GLU A 55 5.21 -1.77 12.09
N ASP A 56 3.98 -1.27 12.16
CA ASP A 56 2.76 -2.08 12.31
C ASP A 56 2.51 -2.98 11.10
N LEU A 57 2.60 -2.43 9.89
CA LEU A 57 2.50 -3.22 8.65
C LEU A 57 3.55 -4.33 8.61
N ALA A 58 4.79 -4.01 8.99
CA ALA A 58 5.86 -4.99 9.09
C ALA A 58 5.57 -6.08 10.14
N ALA A 59 4.99 -5.72 11.29
CA ALA A 59 4.60 -6.67 12.33
C ALA A 59 3.50 -7.62 11.86
N VAL A 60 2.50 -7.11 11.13
CA VAL A 60 1.47 -7.95 10.50
C VAL A 60 2.11 -8.90 9.48
N ALA A 61 3.01 -8.41 8.63
CA ALA A 61 3.72 -9.23 7.66
C ALA A 61 4.56 -10.34 8.30
N ALA A 62 5.25 -10.05 9.42
CA ALA A 62 6.04 -11.02 10.15
C ALA A 62 5.18 -12.06 10.87
N ARG A 63 4.05 -11.65 11.45
CA ARG A 63 3.19 -12.56 12.22
C ARG A 63 2.38 -13.50 11.34
N HIS A 64 1.79 -12.96 10.26
CA HIS A 64 0.79 -13.68 9.48
C HIS A 64 1.33 -14.22 8.16
N TYR A 65 2.37 -13.59 7.61
CA TYR A 65 2.82 -13.83 6.23
C TYR A 65 4.31 -14.10 6.11
N ASP A 66 4.97 -14.59 7.17
CA ASP A 66 6.40 -14.89 7.10
C ASP A 66 6.74 -15.90 5.99
N HIS A 67 5.85 -16.89 5.83
CA HIS A 67 5.93 -17.98 4.85
C HIS A 67 5.73 -17.55 3.39
N LEU A 68 5.31 -16.31 3.10
CA LEU A 68 5.16 -15.80 1.74
C LEU A 68 6.33 -14.88 1.34
N PRO A 69 6.77 -14.93 0.07
CA PRO A 69 7.62 -13.91 -0.55
C PRO A 69 7.01 -12.52 -0.42
N LYS A 70 7.85 -11.49 -0.28
CA LYS A 70 7.41 -10.12 -0.01
C LYS A 70 7.92 -9.15 -1.05
N ILE A 71 7.05 -8.29 -1.55
CA ILE A 71 7.36 -7.15 -2.42
C ILE A 71 6.94 -5.89 -1.67
N LEU A 72 7.87 -5.28 -0.96
CA LEU A 72 7.57 -4.23 0.01
C LEU A 72 8.15 -2.90 -0.45
N GLN A 73 7.37 -1.83 -0.28
CA GLN A 73 7.94 -0.49 -0.29
C GLN A 73 8.96 -0.35 0.84
N TRP A 74 10.02 0.43 0.59
CA TRP A 74 11.22 0.44 1.42
C TRP A 74 10.97 0.69 2.91
N GLU A 75 9.98 1.54 3.27
CA GLU A 75 9.66 1.82 4.67
C GLU A 75 9.25 0.55 5.42
N ILE A 76 8.38 -0.27 4.82
CA ILE A 76 7.92 -1.53 5.40
C ILE A 76 9.04 -2.56 5.38
N ALA A 77 9.80 -2.64 4.28
CA ALA A 77 10.91 -3.59 4.15
C ALA A 77 11.96 -3.38 5.25
N ASP A 78 12.32 -2.12 5.52
CA ASP A 78 13.30 -1.78 6.56
C ASP A 78 12.77 -2.03 7.96
N ALA A 79 11.48 -1.77 8.21
CA ALA A 79 10.86 -2.13 9.47
C ALA A 79 10.80 -3.65 9.67
N TYR A 80 10.43 -4.41 8.63
CA TYR A 80 10.35 -5.87 8.68
C TYR A 80 11.71 -6.51 8.95
N LEU A 81 12.77 -6.07 8.27
CA LEU A 81 14.12 -6.61 8.46
C LEU A 81 14.71 -6.32 9.85
N LYS A 82 14.23 -5.29 10.55
CA LYS A 82 14.58 -5.07 11.96
C LYS A 82 13.91 -6.09 12.89
N GLN A 83 12.72 -6.56 12.54
CA GLN A 83 11.94 -7.51 13.34
C GLN A 83 12.35 -8.96 13.04
N VAL A 84 12.61 -9.29 11.78
CA VAL A 84 12.93 -10.65 11.32
C VAL A 84 14.41 -10.73 10.94
N LYS A 85 15.23 -11.24 11.86
CA LYS A 85 16.70 -11.33 11.69
C LYS A 85 17.13 -12.22 10.52
N LYS A 86 16.34 -13.24 10.18
CA LYS A 86 16.61 -14.19 9.10
C LYS A 86 15.31 -14.53 8.35
N PRO A 87 14.92 -13.72 7.35
CA PRO A 87 13.73 -13.99 6.57
C PRO A 87 13.83 -15.36 5.88
N THR A 88 12.75 -16.12 5.97
CA THR A 88 12.64 -17.46 5.35
C THR A 88 12.31 -17.38 3.86
N GLN A 89 11.82 -16.23 3.41
CA GLN A 89 11.35 -15.99 2.04
C GLN A 89 12.04 -14.78 1.41
N PRO A 90 12.11 -14.73 0.06
CA PRO A 90 12.67 -13.59 -0.65
C PRO A 90 11.92 -12.29 -0.35
N ILE A 91 12.67 -11.19 -0.21
CA ILE A 91 12.13 -9.83 -0.06
C ILE A 91 12.63 -8.96 -1.22
N ILE A 92 11.70 -8.40 -1.97
CA ILE A 92 11.94 -7.43 -3.03
C ILE A 92 11.59 -6.05 -2.48
N LYS A 93 12.61 -5.20 -2.34
CA LYS A 93 12.47 -3.85 -1.77
C LYS A 93 12.30 -2.80 -2.87
N ILE A 94 11.14 -2.15 -2.92
CA ILE A 94 10.84 -1.03 -3.84
C ILE A 94 11.33 0.27 -3.20
N THR A 95 12.43 0.83 -3.69
CA THR A 95 13.14 1.96 -3.06
C THR A 95 13.04 3.29 -3.80
N LYS A 96 12.88 3.27 -5.12
CA LYS A 96 12.95 4.47 -5.95
C LYS A 96 11.90 4.41 -7.05
N HIS A 97 11.36 5.57 -7.40
CA HIS A 97 10.59 5.70 -8.62
C HIS A 97 11.52 5.46 -9.83
N ARG A 98 11.02 4.79 -10.87
CA ARG A 98 11.70 4.65 -12.17
C ARG A 98 12.08 5.97 -12.84
N ARG A 99 11.46 7.10 -12.46
CA ARG A 99 11.84 8.45 -12.91
C ARG A 99 12.61 9.17 -11.81
N LYS A 100 13.85 9.58 -12.10
CA LYS A 100 14.71 10.31 -11.16
C LYS A 100 14.00 11.57 -10.62
N GLY A 101 14.06 11.78 -9.31
CA GLY A 101 13.49 12.95 -8.65
C GLY A 101 11.98 12.87 -8.36
N LYS A 102 11.30 11.80 -8.76
CA LYS A 102 9.89 11.60 -8.40
C LYS A 102 9.73 10.72 -7.16
N TYR A 103 8.69 11.02 -6.38
CA TYR A 103 8.30 10.25 -5.21
C TYR A 103 7.56 8.97 -5.62
N LEU A 104 7.73 7.88 -4.85
CA LEU A 104 7.00 6.63 -5.05
C LEU A 104 5.54 6.80 -4.64
N ASP A 105 4.66 6.88 -5.63
CA ASP A 105 3.22 6.86 -5.38
C ASP A 105 2.66 5.43 -5.49
N THR A 106 1.38 5.24 -5.11
CA THR A 106 0.73 3.93 -5.10
C THR A 106 0.74 3.26 -6.47
N GLN A 107 0.59 4.03 -7.55
CA GLN A 107 0.61 3.49 -8.91
C GLN A 107 1.99 2.96 -9.26
N GLU A 108 3.04 3.73 -8.97
CA GLU A 108 4.40 3.33 -9.31
C GLU A 108 4.84 2.10 -8.50
N VAL A 109 4.48 2.02 -7.22
CA VAL A 109 4.72 0.83 -6.39
C VAL A 109 4.00 -0.38 -6.94
N ALA A 110 2.71 -0.25 -7.29
CA ALA A 110 1.94 -1.35 -7.87
C ALA A 110 2.51 -1.80 -9.23
N MET A 111 2.97 -0.88 -10.08
CA MET A 111 3.62 -1.21 -11.35
C MET A 111 4.92 -1.98 -11.16
N GLN A 112 5.79 -1.54 -10.24
CA GLN A 112 7.03 -2.26 -9.93
C GLN A 112 6.75 -3.61 -9.29
N ALA A 113 5.72 -3.70 -8.45
CA ALA A 113 5.29 -4.96 -7.86
C ALA A 113 4.74 -5.94 -8.89
N LYS A 114 3.92 -5.47 -9.85
CA LYS A 114 3.45 -6.30 -10.97
C LYS A 114 4.61 -6.89 -11.78
N GLU A 115 5.63 -6.08 -12.04
CA GLU A 115 6.82 -6.55 -12.77
C GLU A 115 7.59 -7.59 -11.95
N ALA A 116 7.76 -7.37 -10.65
CA ALA A 116 8.38 -8.35 -9.75
C ALA A 116 7.60 -9.67 -9.67
N MET A 117 6.26 -9.60 -9.58
CA MET A 117 5.38 -10.77 -9.63
C MET A 117 5.57 -11.54 -10.95
N ARG A 118 5.55 -10.84 -12.09
CA ARG A 118 5.74 -11.44 -13.42
C ARG A 118 7.06 -12.18 -13.53
N GLN A 119 8.16 -11.56 -13.08
CA GLN A 119 9.49 -12.15 -13.12
C GLN A 119 9.64 -13.40 -12.24
N ARG A 120 8.84 -13.50 -11.17
CA ARG A 120 8.87 -14.62 -10.22
C ARG A 120 7.76 -15.65 -10.42
N GLY A 121 6.85 -15.40 -11.37
CA GLY A 121 5.70 -16.26 -11.61
C GLY A 121 4.58 -16.16 -10.56
N TYR A 122 4.62 -15.19 -9.65
CA TYR A 122 3.54 -14.97 -8.67
C TYR A 122 2.26 -14.53 -9.37
N LYS A 123 1.11 -15.09 -8.99
CA LYS A 123 -0.18 -14.84 -9.61
C LYS A 123 -1.04 -13.93 -8.76
N THR A 124 -1.14 -14.23 -7.47
CA THR A 124 -2.03 -13.52 -6.54
C THR A 124 -1.24 -12.95 -5.37
N ALA A 125 -1.52 -11.70 -5.02
CA ALA A 125 -0.87 -11.02 -3.90
C ALA A 125 -1.83 -10.72 -2.75
N VAL A 126 -1.38 -10.91 -1.50
CA VAL A 126 -2.00 -10.24 -0.35
C VAL A 126 -1.63 -8.76 -0.39
N LEU A 127 -2.62 -7.88 -0.33
CA LEU A 127 -2.36 -6.43 -0.22
C LEU A 127 -2.17 -6.04 1.25
N LEU A 128 -0.99 -5.50 1.55
CA LEU A 128 -0.61 -5.03 2.86
C LEU A 128 -0.52 -3.49 2.84
N ALA A 129 -1.54 -2.82 3.37
CA ALA A 129 -1.63 -1.36 3.41
C ALA A 129 -2.44 -0.92 4.64
N ASN A 130 -2.30 0.34 5.05
CA ASN A 130 -3.20 0.91 6.06
C ASN A 130 -4.65 0.83 5.58
N ALA A 131 -5.60 0.49 6.46
CA ALA A 131 -7.01 0.29 6.13
C ALA A 131 -7.65 1.49 5.39
N TYR A 132 -7.22 2.71 5.70
CA TYR A 132 -7.69 3.94 5.05
C TYR A 132 -7.12 4.14 3.64
N HIS A 133 -5.97 3.53 3.34
CA HIS A 133 -5.29 3.58 2.04
C HIS A 133 -5.68 2.41 1.12
N LEU A 134 -6.10 1.29 1.72
CA LEU A 134 -6.42 0.06 1.02
C LEU A 134 -7.40 0.24 -0.16
N PRO A 135 -8.47 1.07 -0.09
CA PRO A 135 -9.37 1.25 -1.22
C PRO A 135 -8.69 1.79 -2.49
N ARG A 136 -7.75 2.74 -2.34
CA ARG A 136 -6.98 3.25 -3.49
C ARG A 136 -5.99 2.19 -3.99
N VAL A 137 -5.36 1.45 -3.08
CA VAL A 137 -4.46 0.34 -3.44
C VAL A 137 -5.19 -0.72 -4.26
N GLN A 138 -6.34 -1.20 -3.77
CA GLN A 138 -7.18 -2.17 -4.46
C GLN A 138 -7.54 -1.71 -5.87
N ALA A 139 -8.03 -0.48 -6.00
CA ALA A 139 -8.47 0.06 -7.29
C ALA A 139 -7.31 0.21 -8.28
N VAL A 140 -6.13 0.66 -7.81
CA VAL A 140 -4.91 0.72 -8.63
C VAL A 140 -4.46 -0.67 -9.05
N CYS A 141 -4.44 -1.64 -8.14
CA CYS A 141 -4.07 -3.02 -8.45
C CYS A 141 -5.03 -3.65 -9.46
N THR A 142 -6.34 -3.45 -9.31
CA THR A 142 -7.36 -3.89 -10.27
C THR A 142 -7.16 -3.25 -11.64
N GLN A 143 -6.96 -1.93 -11.70
CA GLN A 143 -6.72 -1.20 -12.95
C GLN A 143 -5.46 -1.70 -13.68
N LEU A 144 -4.44 -2.11 -12.92
CA LEU A 144 -3.22 -2.69 -13.46
C LEU A 144 -3.34 -4.20 -13.77
N GLY A 145 -4.47 -4.85 -13.48
CA GLY A 145 -4.67 -6.29 -13.68
C GLY A 145 -3.78 -7.15 -12.78
N ILE A 146 -3.51 -6.69 -11.56
CA ILE A 146 -2.88 -7.49 -10.51
C ILE A 146 -3.99 -8.29 -9.83
N SER A 147 -3.89 -9.62 -9.77
CA SER A 147 -4.79 -10.42 -8.94
C SER A 147 -4.40 -10.26 -7.48
N TRP A 148 -5.38 -9.99 -6.63
CA TRP A 148 -5.12 -9.66 -5.24
C TRP A 148 -6.19 -10.21 -4.30
N VAL A 149 -5.77 -10.42 -3.05
CA VAL A 149 -6.64 -10.75 -1.92
C VAL A 149 -6.39 -9.76 -0.77
N THR A 150 -7.39 -9.60 0.09
CA THR A 150 -7.28 -8.80 1.32
C THR A 150 -7.65 -9.63 2.54
N THR A 151 -7.15 -9.22 3.69
CA THR A 151 -7.30 -9.92 4.98
C THR A 151 -7.82 -8.99 6.06
N ASP A 152 -8.59 -9.50 7.02
CA ASP A 152 -8.96 -8.76 8.22
C ASP A 152 -7.80 -8.58 9.22
N ASP A 153 -6.62 -9.19 9.02
CA ASP A 153 -5.47 -9.05 9.92
C ASP A 153 -4.94 -7.60 10.04
N LEU A 154 -5.29 -6.72 9.09
CA LEU A 154 -4.92 -5.30 9.10
C LEU A 154 -5.91 -4.43 9.88
N ARG A 155 -7.09 -4.95 10.23
CA ARG A 155 -8.18 -4.17 10.82
C ARG A 155 -7.81 -3.77 12.24
N GLY A 156 -7.61 -2.46 12.43
CA GLY A 156 -7.20 -1.90 13.72
C GLY A 156 -5.75 -2.21 14.12
N ALA A 157 -4.98 -2.89 13.26
CA ALA A 157 -3.59 -3.27 13.53
C ALA A 157 -2.59 -2.17 13.14
N VAL A 158 -2.97 -1.24 12.26
CA VAL A 158 -2.06 -0.22 11.71
C VAL A 158 -2.50 1.16 12.15
N GLU A 159 -1.68 1.80 12.99
CA GLU A 159 -1.94 3.11 13.53
C GLU A 159 -1.56 4.23 12.56
N PHE A 160 -2.10 5.43 12.81
CA PHE A 160 -1.59 6.64 12.18
C PHE A 160 -0.36 7.13 12.93
N ASP A 161 0.67 7.54 12.20
CA ASP A 161 1.88 8.08 12.82
C ASP A 161 1.79 9.61 13.00
N LEU A 162 1.44 10.05 14.21
CA LEU A 162 1.37 11.48 14.58
C LEU A 162 2.67 12.24 14.26
N ARG A 163 3.82 11.56 14.22
CA ARG A 163 5.14 12.12 13.93
C ARG A 163 5.53 12.03 12.45
N SER A 164 4.65 11.54 11.58
CA SER A 164 4.93 11.43 10.15
C SER A 164 5.31 12.78 9.54
N SER A 165 6.30 12.80 8.66
CA SER A 165 6.65 13.95 7.83
C SER A 165 5.57 14.26 6.79
N GLN A 166 4.74 13.27 6.41
CA GLN A 166 3.58 13.43 5.55
C GLN A 166 2.35 13.77 6.39
N LYS A 167 1.98 15.06 6.45
CA LYS A 167 0.92 15.59 7.34
C LYS A 167 -0.40 14.82 7.25
N TRP A 168 -0.79 14.37 6.06
CA TRP A 168 -2.03 13.62 5.82
C TRP A 168 -2.03 12.20 6.38
N THR A 169 -0.88 11.64 6.76
CA THR A 169 -0.76 10.32 7.39
C THR A 169 -0.65 10.38 8.92
N ARG A 170 -0.84 11.58 9.51
CA ARG A 170 -0.75 11.78 10.97
C ARG A 170 -2.03 11.44 11.72
N SER A 171 -3.19 11.56 11.07
CA SER A 171 -4.47 11.30 11.71
C SER A 171 -5.53 10.97 10.67
N ARG A 172 -6.63 10.36 11.14
CA ARG A 172 -7.81 10.05 10.33
C ARG A 172 -8.38 11.30 9.65
N ASP A 173 -8.48 12.41 10.37
CA ASP A 173 -9.06 13.64 9.82
C ASP A 173 -8.15 14.30 8.77
N ALA A 174 -6.84 14.29 9.00
CA ALA A 174 -5.88 14.75 8.00
C ALA A 174 -5.93 13.91 6.71
N TRP A 175 -6.11 12.59 6.86
CA TRP A 175 -6.32 11.69 5.73
C TRP A 175 -7.63 11.96 4.99
N ARG A 176 -8.73 12.15 5.72
CA ARG A 176 -10.05 12.42 5.14
C ARG A 176 -10.06 13.67 4.25
N GLY A 177 -9.31 14.71 4.61
CA GLY A 177 -9.15 15.89 3.76
C GLY A 177 -8.27 15.65 2.52
N TYR A 178 -7.25 14.80 2.64
CA TYR A 178 -6.28 14.55 1.57
C TYR A 178 -6.76 13.54 0.52
N GLU A 179 -7.31 12.41 0.95
CA GLU A 179 -7.58 11.27 0.06
C GLU A 179 -8.57 11.56 -1.07
N PRO A 180 -9.64 12.38 -0.91
CA PRO A 180 -10.49 12.77 -2.04
C PRO A 180 -9.69 13.46 -3.15
N LEU A 181 -8.74 14.34 -2.79
CA LEU A 181 -7.90 15.04 -3.75
C LEU A 181 -6.93 14.07 -4.43
N ALA A 182 -6.36 13.14 -3.67
CA ALA A 182 -5.48 12.10 -4.21
C ALA A 182 -6.23 11.18 -5.19
N MET A 183 -7.40 10.68 -4.82
CA MET A 183 -8.22 9.84 -5.70
C MET A 183 -8.67 10.60 -6.97
N MET A 184 -9.03 11.87 -6.85
CA MET A 184 -9.37 12.70 -8.02
C MET A 184 -8.18 12.87 -8.95
N PHE A 185 -6.99 13.14 -8.40
CA PHE A 185 -5.74 13.19 -9.18
C PHE A 185 -5.48 11.88 -9.92
N TYR A 186 -5.62 10.74 -9.24
CA TYR A 186 -5.41 9.43 -9.85
C TYR A 186 -6.42 9.15 -10.99
N ARG A 187 -7.69 9.52 -10.80
CA ARG A 187 -8.72 9.40 -11.86
C ARG A 187 -8.38 10.26 -13.08
N MET A 188 -7.97 11.52 -12.87
CA MET A 188 -7.56 12.40 -13.97
C MET A 188 -6.35 11.84 -14.75
N ARG A 189 -5.52 11.02 -14.11
CA ARG A 189 -4.39 10.31 -14.74
C ARG A 189 -4.78 8.98 -15.37
N GLY A 190 -6.03 8.53 -15.24
CA GLY A 190 -6.50 7.22 -15.71
C GLY A 190 -5.96 6.03 -14.90
N TRP A 191 -5.54 6.28 -13.65
CA TRP A 191 -5.01 5.26 -12.74
C TRP A 191 -6.09 4.63 -11.85
N LEU A 192 -7.30 5.21 -11.88
CA LEU A 192 -8.54 4.76 -11.24
C LEU A 192 -9.70 4.89 -12.24
#